data_AF-A0A954Q054-F1
#
_entry.id   AF-A0A954Q054-F1
#
_cell.length_a   1.000
_cell.length_b   1.000
_cell.length_c   1.000
_cell.angle_alpha   90.00
_cell.angle_beta   90.00
_cell.angle_gamma   90.00
#
_symmetry.space_group_name_H-M   'P 1'
#
loop_
_entity.id
_entity.type
_entity.pdbx_description
1 polymer ?
#
loop_
_entity_poly.entity_id
_entity_poly.type
_entity_poly.pdbx_seq_one_letter_code
_entity_poly.pdbx_strand_id
1 'polypeptide(L)'
;MLETEVSDRSNRRSALVVSIVLTVILGTLTWFHPVWMIGLPIAPLVYWWWRRRTLRRLHVIAAPFPKELESALQRSVVFFRSLDEAGRERFRNMVKVFLDEVPITGIRTNIDDTTRALVAASAVIPVFGFDDWEYSGLGEVLIYPNAFGEDYSTEGEFGEVERRTLGMVGVGHLSGVMILSKPDLISGFENPEDKRNVGIHEFAHLVDKADGSVDGLLPGMNLKTAGPWIQWIGQELRNKPAGRHHIDDYAYTNEAEYFAVLSEYFFEAPDVLQAKAPKIYDMMQSMYHQNTKSLLSGVIRRPKRIGRNAKCPCGSGKKCKNCCRAN
;
A
#
# COMPACT_ATOMS: atom_id res chain seq x y z
N MET A 1 -6.63 -6.08 8.22
CA MET A 1 -5.16 -6.22 8.36
C MET A 1 -4.83 -6.32 9.83
N LEU A 2 -5.48 -5.55 10.70
CA LEU A 2 -5.45 -5.79 12.13
C LEU A 2 -6.63 -6.69 12.53
N GLU A 3 -6.39 -7.56 13.52
CA GLU A 3 -7.45 -8.28 14.21
C GLU A 3 -7.79 -7.52 15.49
N THR A 4 -8.99 -6.97 15.57
CA THR A 4 -9.51 -6.37 16.81
C THR A 4 -10.04 -7.45 17.75
N GLU A 5 -10.18 -7.16 19.04
CA GLU A 5 -10.83 -8.10 19.99
C GLU A 5 -12.27 -8.44 19.56
N VAL A 6 -12.96 -7.49 18.92
CA VAL A 6 -14.30 -7.68 18.38
C VAL A 6 -14.26 -8.61 17.16
N SER A 7 -13.31 -8.40 16.24
CA SER A 7 -13.07 -9.30 15.08
C SER A 7 -12.75 -10.72 15.54
N ASP A 8 -11.81 -10.90 16.48
CA ASP A 8 -11.45 -12.24 17.00
C ASP A 8 -12.66 -12.92 17.65
N ARG A 9 -13.45 -12.20 18.45
CA ARG A 9 -14.66 -12.75 19.07
C ARG A 9 -15.69 -13.15 18.02
N SER A 10 -15.88 -12.35 16.98
CA SER A 10 -16.77 -12.64 15.86
C SER A 10 -16.30 -13.86 15.08
N ASN A 11 -15.02 -13.90 14.69
CA ASN A 11 -14.37 -15.01 13.99
C ASN A 11 -14.51 -16.31 14.79
N ARG A 12 -14.23 -16.27 16.10
CA ARG A 12 -14.40 -17.42 17.00
C ARG A 12 -15.83 -17.92 17.03
N ARG A 13 -16.82 -17.02 17.12
CA ARG A 13 -18.24 -17.40 17.10
C ARG A 13 -18.63 -18.05 15.79
N SER A 14 -18.27 -17.46 14.65
CA SER A 14 -18.55 -18.01 13.33
C SER A 14 -17.90 -19.39 13.13
N ALA A 15 -16.63 -19.54 13.51
CA ALA A 15 -15.92 -20.81 13.42
C ALA A 15 -16.58 -21.89 14.30
N LEU A 16 -17.02 -21.55 15.52
CA LEU A 16 -17.75 -22.47 16.40
C LEU A 16 -19.08 -22.89 15.78
N VAL A 17 -19.87 -21.94 15.27
CA VAL A 17 -21.17 -22.24 14.65
C VAL A 17 -21.00 -23.21 13.47
N VAL A 18 -20.06 -22.94 12.56
CA VAL A 18 -19.79 -23.80 11.41
C VAL A 18 -19.34 -25.20 11.85
N SER A 19 -18.43 -25.28 12.83
CA SER A 19 -17.94 -26.55 13.36
C SER A 19 -19.06 -27.36 14.04
N ILE A 20 -19.92 -26.71 14.82
CA ILE A 20 -21.08 -27.35 15.48
C ILE A 20 -22.08 -27.85 14.44
N VAL A 21 -22.44 -27.03 13.45
CA VAL A 21 -23.36 -27.43 12.37
C VAL A 21 -22.81 -28.64 11.62
N LEU A 22 -21.52 -28.63 11.27
CA LEU A 22 -20.88 -29.77 10.61
C LEU A 22 -20.88 -31.02 11.49
N THR A 23 -20.62 -30.87 12.79
CA THR A 23 -20.68 -31.97 13.76
C THR A 23 -22.09 -32.56 13.85
N VAL A 24 -23.12 -31.71 13.89
CA VAL A 24 -24.54 -32.14 13.93
C VAL A 24 -24.90 -32.87 12.64
N ILE A 25 -24.54 -32.34 11.46
CA ILE A 25 -24.81 -32.98 10.17
C ILE A 25 -24.14 -34.36 10.13
N LEU A 26 -22.84 -34.44 10.41
CA LEU A 26 -22.12 -35.71 10.42
C LEU A 26 -22.71 -36.68 11.46
N GLY A 27 -23.05 -36.21 12.65
CA GLY A 27 -23.73 -37.00 13.69
C GLY A 27 -25.07 -37.55 13.22
N THR A 28 -25.92 -36.75 12.58
CA THR A 28 -27.19 -37.23 12.02
C THR A 28 -26.98 -38.28 10.94
N LEU A 29 -25.98 -38.10 10.06
CA LEU A 29 -25.65 -39.07 9.03
C LEU A 29 -25.12 -40.39 9.59
N THR A 30 -24.39 -40.36 10.71
CA THR A 30 -23.93 -41.59 11.39
C THR A 30 -25.07 -42.45 11.90
N TRP A 31 -26.20 -41.84 12.26
CA TRP A 31 -27.40 -42.55 12.70
C TRP A 31 -27.99 -43.43 11.59
N PHE A 32 -27.91 -42.98 10.34
CA PHE A 32 -28.39 -43.73 9.17
C PHE A 32 -27.31 -44.64 8.57
N HIS A 33 -26.05 -44.21 8.58
CA HIS A 33 -24.92 -44.94 8.00
C HIS A 33 -23.64 -44.75 8.85
N PRO A 34 -23.17 -45.80 9.57
CA PRO A 34 -22.02 -45.70 10.49
C PRO A 34 -20.69 -45.24 9.86
N VAL A 35 -20.54 -45.39 8.54
CA VAL A 35 -19.33 -44.97 7.78
C VAL A 35 -19.01 -43.48 7.98
N TRP A 36 -20.01 -42.63 8.23
CA TRP A 36 -19.82 -41.19 8.44
C TRP A 36 -19.07 -40.82 9.73
N MET A 37 -18.82 -41.76 10.65
CA MET A 37 -18.05 -41.48 11.87
C MET A 37 -16.61 -41.05 11.54
N ILE A 38 -16.08 -41.53 10.41
CA ILE A 38 -14.76 -41.14 9.90
C ILE A 38 -14.68 -39.63 9.64
N GLY A 39 -15.82 -38.97 9.37
CA GLY A 39 -15.89 -37.53 9.13
C GLY A 39 -15.89 -36.66 10.39
N LEU A 40 -16.16 -37.20 11.59
CA LEU A 40 -16.27 -36.40 12.82
C LEU A 40 -15.01 -35.55 13.14
N PRO A 41 -13.76 -36.02 12.89
CA PRO A 41 -12.56 -35.19 13.02
C PRO A 41 -12.49 -33.98 12.08
N ILE A 42 -13.30 -33.92 11.02
CA ILE A 42 -13.33 -32.80 10.07
C ILE A 42 -13.84 -31.53 10.77
N ALA A 43 -14.78 -31.63 11.71
CA ALA A 43 -15.32 -30.47 12.41
C ALA A 43 -14.27 -29.67 13.23
N PRO A 44 -13.44 -30.29 14.10
CA PRO A 44 -12.35 -29.57 14.75
C PRO A 44 -11.25 -29.12 13.78
N LEU A 45 -11.02 -29.85 12.68
CA LEU A 45 -10.10 -29.41 11.61
C LEU A 45 -10.60 -28.15 10.90
N VAL A 46 -11.89 -28.05 10.59
CA VAL A 46 -12.51 -26.85 10.00
C VAL A 46 -12.43 -25.68 10.97
N TYR A 47 -12.70 -25.89 12.26
CA TYR A 47 -12.53 -24.85 13.28
C TYR A 47 -11.09 -24.33 13.33
N TRP A 48 -10.11 -25.25 13.41
CA TRP A 48 -8.70 -24.89 13.41
C TRP A 48 -8.31 -24.16 12.12
N TRP A 49 -8.70 -24.69 10.96
CA TRP A 49 -8.37 -24.10 9.66
C TRP A 49 -8.94 -22.70 9.49
N TRP A 50 -10.18 -22.47 9.95
CA TRP A 50 -10.80 -21.15 9.96
C TRP A 50 -10.03 -20.18 10.86
N ARG A 51 -9.65 -20.62 12.06
CA ARG A 51 -9.01 -19.77 13.07
C ARG A 51 -7.51 -19.58 12.87
N ARG A 52 -6.84 -20.45 12.10
CA ARG A 52 -5.38 -20.47 11.98
C ARG A 52 -4.81 -19.12 11.55
N ARG A 53 -5.51 -18.41 10.65
CA ARG A 53 -5.07 -17.11 10.13
C ARG A 53 -5.14 -16.03 11.22
N THR A 54 -6.28 -15.91 11.89
CA THR A 54 -6.48 -14.98 13.00
C THR A 54 -5.49 -15.25 14.14
N LEU A 55 -5.30 -16.51 14.53
CA LEU A 55 -4.33 -16.88 15.57
C LEU A 55 -2.89 -16.56 15.17
N ARG A 56 -2.51 -16.78 13.91
CA ARG A 56 -1.19 -16.41 13.38
C ARG A 56 -0.98 -14.90 13.44
N ARG A 57 -1.97 -14.10 13.02
CA ARG A 57 -1.91 -12.63 13.12
C ARG A 57 -1.78 -12.14 14.55
N LEU A 58 -2.56 -12.69 15.48
CA LEU A 58 -2.46 -12.34 16.90
C LEU A 58 -1.08 -12.66 17.46
N HIS A 59 -0.49 -13.79 17.08
CA HIS A 59 0.87 -14.15 17.45
C HIS A 59 1.91 -13.16 16.90
N VAL A 60 1.79 -12.78 15.62
CA VAL A 60 2.66 -11.81 14.95
C VAL A 60 2.52 -10.40 15.57
N ILE A 61 1.30 -10.00 15.92
CA ILE A 61 1.02 -8.72 16.59
C ILE A 61 1.62 -8.71 18.00
N ALA A 62 1.60 -9.83 18.73
CA ALA A 62 2.21 -9.92 20.06
C ALA A 62 3.75 -9.85 20.04
N ALA A 63 4.38 -10.19 18.90
CA ALA A 63 5.83 -10.14 18.77
C ALA A 63 6.37 -8.69 18.80
N PRO A 64 7.56 -8.47 19.39
CA PRO A 64 8.19 -7.15 19.42
C PRO A 64 8.50 -6.68 17.98
N PHE A 65 8.36 -5.37 17.74
CA PHE A 65 8.67 -4.81 16.43
C PHE A 65 10.19 -4.76 16.19
N PRO A 66 10.71 -5.26 15.05
CA PRO A 66 12.14 -5.24 14.76
C PRO A 66 12.73 -3.83 14.74
N LYS A 67 13.90 -3.63 15.39
CA LYS A 67 14.53 -2.31 15.55
C LYS A 67 15.03 -1.72 14.23
N GLU A 68 15.41 -2.58 13.30
CA GLU A 68 15.92 -2.24 11.98
C GLU A 68 14.81 -1.66 11.11
N LEU A 69 13.62 -2.29 11.13
CA LEU A 69 12.41 -1.78 10.49
C LEU A 69 11.96 -0.47 11.12
N GLU A 70 11.95 -0.37 12.45
CA GLU A 70 11.62 0.88 13.16
C GLU A 70 12.54 2.02 12.71
N SER A 71 13.85 1.74 12.66
CA SER A 71 14.85 2.71 12.23
C SER A 71 14.65 3.16 10.78
N ALA A 72 14.24 2.25 9.89
CA ALA A 72 13.94 2.57 8.50
C ALA A 72 12.67 3.42 8.38
N LEU A 73 11.58 3.04 9.06
CA LEU A 73 10.33 3.81 9.08
C LEU A 73 10.54 5.22 9.64
N GLN A 74 11.20 5.34 10.79
CA GLN A 74 11.55 6.63 11.39
C GLN A 74 12.40 7.48 10.44
N ARG A 75 13.33 6.86 9.69
CA ARG A 75 14.23 7.59 8.81
C ARG A 75 13.55 8.13 7.57
N SER A 76 12.77 7.29 6.89
CA SER A 76 12.32 7.53 5.52
C SER A 76 10.84 7.85 5.41
N VAL A 77 9.99 7.29 6.28
CA VAL A 77 8.53 7.40 6.13
C VAL A 77 7.99 8.59 6.93
N VAL A 78 7.69 9.69 6.23
CA VAL A 78 7.13 10.92 6.85
C VAL A 78 5.80 10.63 7.55
N PHE A 79 4.93 9.87 6.89
CA PHE A 79 3.64 9.44 7.42
C PHE A 79 3.80 8.78 8.81
N PHE A 80 4.71 7.82 8.96
CA PHE A 80 4.93 7.13 10.23
C PHE A 80 5.38 8.09 11.35
N ARG A 81 6.28 9.03 11.05
CA ARG A 81 6.74 10.04 12.03
C ARG A 81 5.63 10.98 12.48
N SER A 82 4.66 11.25 11.59
CA SER A 82 3.56 12.17 11.83
C SER A 82 2.47 11.61 12.74
N LEU A 83 2.42 10.29 12.89
CA LEU A 83 1.49 9.60 13.80
C LEU A 83 1.87 9.85 15.26
N ASP A 84 0.85 9.86 16.12
CA ASP A 84 0.99 9.75 17.57
C ASP A 84 1.39 8.32 17.99
N GLU A 85 1.63 8.09 19.28
CA GLU A 85 2.15 6.78 19.72
C GLU A 85 1.16 5.63 19.45
N ALA A 86 -0.14 5.87 19.64
CA ALA A 86 -1.18 4.90 19.34
C ALA A 86 -1.23 4.60 17.82
N GLY A 87 -1.18 5.62 16.98
CA GLY A 87 -1.10 5.49 15.53
C GLY A 87 0.17 4.75 15.08
N ARG A 88 1.33 5.01 15.70
CA ARG A 88 2.59 4.30 15.41
C ARG A 88 2.53 2.85 15.82
N GLU A 89 1.93 2.52 16.97
CA GLU A 89 1.71 1.13 17.37
C GLU A 89 0.81 0.40 16.37
N ARG A 90 -0.30 1.05 15.97
CA ARG A 90 -1.20 0.53 14.94
C ARG A 90 -0.47 0.28 13.63
N PHE A 91 0.32 1.24 13.17
CA PHE A 91 1.12 1.14 11.94
C PHE A 91 2.14 0.00 12.01
N ARG A 92 2.87 -0.14 13.14
CA ARG A 92 3.80 -1.26 13.36
C ARG A 92 3.10 -2.60 13.30
N ASN A 93 1.91 -2.72 13.89
CA ASN A 93 1.13 -3.95 13.85
C ASN A 93 0.66 -4.29 12.43
N MET A 94 0.22 -3.30 11.65
CA MET A 94 -0.13 -3.47 10.23
C MET A 94 1.07 -3.93 9.40
N VAL A 95 2.24 -3.29 9.59
CA VAL A 95 3.49 -3.68 8.92
C VAL A 95 3.89 -5.12 9.26
N LYS A 96 3.78 -5.54 10.52
CA LYS A 96 4.10 -6.92 10.93
C LYS A 96 3.19 -7.92 10.23
N VAL A 97 1.88 -7.68 10.22
CA VAL A 97 0.93 -8.58 9.55
C VAL A 97 1.19 -8.62 8.05
N PHE A 98 1.41 -7.48 7.41
CA PHE A 98 1.72 -7.42 5.98
C PHE A 98 2.98 -8.23 5.65
N LEU A 99 4.06 -8.05 6.40
CA LEU A 99 5.33 -8.76 6.15
C LEU A 99 5.29 -10.26 6.48
N ASP A 100 4.32 -10.72 7.30
CA ASP A 100 4.10 -12.15 7.57
C ASP A 100 3.24 -12.81 6.48
N GLU A 101 2.28 -12.07 5.90
CA GLU A 101 1.34 -12.60 4.89
C GLU A 101 1.84 -12.43 3.46
N VAL A 102 2.64 -11.39 3.16
CA VAL A 102 3.09 -11.05 1.80
C VAL A 102 4.62 -11.16 1.71
N PRO A 103 5.16 -12.19 1.04
CA PRO A 103 6.59 -12.29 0.77
C PRO A 103 7.08 -11.13 -0.11
N ILE A 104 8.31 -10.68 0.17
CA ILE A 104 9.02 -9.68 -0.62
C ILE A 104 10.29 -10.32 -1.15
N THR A 105 10.38 -10.47 -2.47
CA THR A 105 11.47 -11.20 -3.14
C THR A 105 12.26 -10.26 -4.05
N GLY A 106 13.57 -10.26 -3.90
CA GLY A 106 14.47 -9.49 -4.76
C GLY A 106 14.89 -10.28 -5.99
N ILE A 107 14.57 -9.79 -7.17
CA ILE A 107 15.04 -10.36 -8.43
C ILE A 107 16.35 -9.66 -8.80
N ARG A 108 17.48 -10.39 -8.75
CA ARG A 108 18.82 -9.86 -9.03
C ARG A 108 19.20 -8.65 -8.16
N THR A 109 18.57 -8.52 -6.99
CA THR A 109 18.82 -7.46 -6.01
C THR A 109 18.59 -7.97 -4.60
N ASN A 110 19.31 -7.41 -3.63
CA ASN A 110 19.17 -7.80 -2.22
C ASN A 110 18.05 -7.01 -1.55
N ILE A 111 17.30 -7.70 -0.68
CA ILE A 111 16.22 -7.12 0.12
C ILE A 111 16.71 -6.86 1.54
N ASP A 112 17.09 -5.60 1.77
CA ASP A 112 17.45 -5.10 3.10
C ASP A 112 16.21 -4.66 3.88
N ASP A 113 16.36 -4.47 5.19
CA ASP A 113 15.25 -4.06 6.06
C ASP A 113 14.67 -2.69 5.70
N THR A 114 15.47 -1.81 5.07
CA THR A 114 14.95 -0.53 4.58
C THR A 114 13.96 -0.77 3.45
N THR A 115 14.33 -1.58 2.46
CA THR A 115 13.46 -1.97 1.33
C THR A 115 12.19 -2.63 1.84
N ARG A 116 12.30 -3.58 2.77
CA ARG A 116 11.13 -4.25 3.39
C ARG A 116 10.20 -3.26 4.08
N ALA A 117 10.76 -2.32 4.84
CA ALA A 117 9.99 -1.29 5.54
C ALA A 117 9.28 -0.34 4.55
N LEU A 118 9.93 0.03 3.43
CA LEU A 118 9.33 0.90 2.43
C LEU A 118 8.18 0.21 1.68
N VAL A 119 8.36 -1.04 1.25
CA VAL A 119 7.26 -1.82 0.63
C VAL A 119 6.08 -1.93 1.60
N ALA A 120 6.33 -2.31 2.85
CA ALA A 120 5.28 -2.42 3.85
C ALA A 120 4.62 -1.07 4.15
N ALA A 121 5.37 0.03 4.17
CA ALA A 121 4.82 1.36 4.33
C ALA A 121 3.93 1.75 3.15
N SER A 122 4.35 1.47 1.91
CA SER A 122 3.54 1.70 0.71
C SER A 122 2.21 0.94 0.76
N ALA A 123 2.21 -0.28 1.31
CA ALA A 123 1.00 -1.05 1.52
C ALA A 123 0.13 -0.49 2.65
N VAL A 124 0.72 -0.06 3.75
CA VAL A 124 -0.04 0.33 4.96
C VAL A 124 -0.62 1.73 4.85
N ILE A 125 0.07 2.68 4.21
CA ILE A 125 -0.35 4.10 4.14
C ILE A 125 -1.75 4.27 3.50
N PRO A 126 -2.05 3.72 2.31
CA PRO A 126 -3.36 3.88 1.67
C PRO A 126 -4.49 3.31 2.52
N VAL A 127 -4.22 2.20 3.21
CA VAL A 127 -5.24 1.45 3.94
C VAL A 127 -5.30 1.78 5.44
N PHE A 128 -4.51 2.76 5.89
CA PHE A 128 -4.40 3.09 7.30
C PHE A 128 -5.72 3.60 7.89
N GLY A 129 -6.55 4.32 7.13
CA GLY A 129 -7.85 4.81 7.62
C GLY A 129 -8.93 3.75 7.79
N PHE A 130 -8.73 2.53 7.30
CA PHE A 130 -9.73 1.46 7.39
C PHE A 130 -9.43 0.52 8.56
N ASP A 131 -10.47 0.13 9.28
CA ASP A 131 -10.33 -0.79 10.42
C ASP A 131 -10.09 -2.24 9.96
N ASP A 132 -10.86 -2.70 8.98
CA ASP A 132 -10.89 -4.10 8.54
C ASP A 132 -10.53 -4.26 7.05
N TRP A 133 -9.35 -3.77 6.63
CA TRP A 133 -8.89 -3.90 5.24
C TRP A 133 -7.99 -5.10 4.99
N GLU A 134 -8.15 -5.82 3.88
CA GLU A 134 -7.23 -6.88 3.45
C GLU A 134 -6.88 -6.80 1.96
N TYR A 135 -5.62 -7.06 1.61
CA TYR A 135 -5.21 -7.23 0.21
C TYR A 135 -5.54 -8.64 -0.27
N SER A 136 -6.83 -8.90 -0.53
CA SER A 136 -7.27 -10.17 -1.12
C SER A 136 -6.76 -10.26 -2.55
N GLY A 137 -5.78 -11.14 -2.78
CA GLY A 137 -5.23 -11.39 -4.11
C GLY A 137 -3.79 -10.95 -4.28
N LEU A 138 -3.18 -10.18 -3.37
CA LEU A 138 -1.73 -9.97 -3.39
C LEU A 138 -1.03 -11.15 -2.71
N GLY A 139 -0.30 -11.92 -3.51
CA GLY A 139 0.48 -13.08 -3.08
C GLY A 139 1.98 -12.81 -2.89
N GLU A 140 2.57 -11.86 -3.63
CA GLU A 140 4.00 -11.55 -3.53
C GLU A 140 4.34 -10.14 -4.06
N VAL A 141 5.37 -9.51 -3.51
CA VAL A 141 6.00 -8.31 -4.08
C VAL A 141 7.41 -8.63 -4.57
N LEU A 142 7.65 -8.45 -5.87
CA LEU A 142 8.95 -8.58 -6.51
C LEU A 142 9.64 -7.22 -6.61
N ILE A 143 10.90 -7.18 -6.20
CA ILE A 143 11.73 -5.96 -6.28
C ILE A 143 12.84 -6.18 -7.30
N TYR A 144 12.91 -5.29 -8.29
CA TYR A 144 13.91 -5.32 -9.36
C TYR A 144 15.00 -4.24 -9.13
N PRO A 145 16.22 -4.42 -9.67
CA PRO A 145 17.31 -3.47 -9.48
C PRO A 145 17.11 -2.15 -10.24
N ASN A 146 16.34 -2.16 -11.32
CA ASN A 146 16.06 -1.00 -12.19
C ASN A 146 14.61 -1.07 -12.72
N ALA A 147 14.15 -0.02 -13.40
CA ALA A 147 12.93 -0.05 -14.19
C ALA A 147 12.98 -1.14 -15.27
N PHE A 148 11.82 -1.67 -15.64
CA PHE A 148 11.67 -2.82 -16.54
C PHE A 148 10.67 -2.52 -17.67
N GLY A 149 10.75 -3.29 -18.76
CA GLY A 149 9.80 -3.24 -19.88
C GLY A 149 8.58 -4.13 -19.66
N GLU A 150 7.59 -4.07 -20.56
CA GLU A 150 6.37 -4.90 -20.52
C GLU A 150 6.64 -6.42 -20.57
N ASP A 151 7.82 -6.82 -21.03
CA ASP A 151 8.33 -8.18 -21.08
C ASP A 151 9.05 -8.62 -19.79
N TYR A 152 9.02 -7.78 -18.74
CA TYR A 152 9.72 -7.99 -17.48
C TYR A 152 11.25 -8.05 -17.64
N SER A 153 11.78 -7.66 -18.80
CA SER A 153 13.22 -7.59 -19.01
C SER A 153 13.78 -6.27 -18.50
N THR A 154 14.96 -6.36 -17.91
CA THR A 154 15.78 -5.19 -17.51
C THR A 154 16.80 -4.82 -18.58
N GLU A 155 16.86 -5.59 -19.66
CA GLU A 155 17.82 -5.49 -20.75
C GLU A 155 17.03 -5.45 -22.06
N GLY A 156 16.65 -4.27 -22.52
CA GLY A 156 16.16 -4.13 -23.89
C GLY A 156 17.29 -4.44 -24.86
N GLU A 157 17.07 -5.35 -25.81
CA GLU A 157 17.82 -5.34 -27.07
C GLU A 157 17.78 -3.90 -27.60
N PHE A 158 18.92 -3.21 -27.66
CA PHE A 158 19.07 -1.83 -28.13
C PHE A 158 18.73 -0.67 -27.16
N GLY A 159 18.71 -0.89 -25.85
CA GLY A 159 18.92 0.22 -24.87
C GLY A 159 17.81 1.28 -24.76
N GLU A 160 16.71 1.15 -25.48
CA GLU A 160 15.50 1.96 -25.31
C GLU A 160 14.33 1.06 -24.89
N VAL A 161 14.07 1.00 -23.58
CA VAL A 161 12.81 0.44 -23.07
C VAL A 161 11.74 1.49 -23.33
N GLU A 162 10.93 1.28 -24.38
CA GLU A 162 9.94 2.21 -24.95
C GLU A 162 8.84 2.62 -23.94
N ARG A 163 8.62 1.83 -22.88
CA ARG A 163 7.82 2.20 -21.70
C ARG A 163 8.49 1.73 -20.42
N ARG A 164 8.96 2.68 -19.61
CA ARG A 164 9.56 2.40 -18.30
C ARG A 164 8.44 2.11 -17.30
N THR A 165 8.13 0.84 -17.09
CA THR A 165 7.20 0.43 -16.04
C THR A 165 7.92 0.55 -14.69
N LEU A 166 7.45 1.47 -13.85
CA LEU A 166 8.06 1.76 -12.55
C LEU A 166 7.55 0.79 -11.47
N GLY A 167 6.30 0.33 -11.64
CA GLY A 167 5.69 -0.77 -10.94
C GLY A 167 4.50 -1.33 -11.73
N MET A 168 4.02 -2.50 -11.35
CA MET A 168 2.77 -3.05 -11.91
C MET A 168 2.15 -4.11 -11.00
N VAL A 169 0.83 -4.28 -11.13
CA VAL A 169 0.10 -5.44 -10.62
C VAL A 169 -0.07 -6.44 -11.76
N GLY A 170 0.45 -7.66 -11.59
CA GLY A 170 0.37 -8.72 -12.58
C GLY A 170 -1.07 -9.10 -12.96
N VAL A 171 -1.27 -9.46 -14.23
CA VAL A 171 -2.55 -9.92 -14.79
C VAL A 171 -2.46 -11.39 -15.21
N GLY A 172 -3.61 -12.07 -15.27
CA GLY A 172 -3.68 -13.46 -15.71
C GLY A 172 -2.88 -14.41 -14.82
N HIS A 173 -1.79 -14.98 -15.34
CA HIS A 173 -1.01 -16.02 -14.66
C HIS A 173 -0.10 -15.43 -13.57
N LEU A 174 0.15 -14.11 -13.62
CA LEU A 174 0.84 -13.34 -12.60
C LEU A 174 -0.15 -12.59 -11.69
N SER A 175 -1.43 -12.96 -11.72
CA SER A 175 -2.43 -12.39 -10.83
C SER A 175 -1.99 -12.57 -9.38
N GLY A 176 -1.74 -11.45 -8.70
CA GLY A 176 -1.29 -11.42 -7.32
C GLY A 176 0.20 -11.22 -7.12
N VAL A 177 0.94 -10.91 -8.16
CA VAL A 177 2.31 -10.40 -8.03
C VAL A 177 2.30 -8.89 -8.24
N MET A 178 2.92 -8.14 -7.35
CA MET A 178 3.29 -6.74 -7.58
C MET A 178 4.77 -6.66 -7.90
N ILE A 179 5.16 -5.86 -8.88
CA ILE A 179 6.57 -5.63 -9.22
C ILE A 179 6.90 -4.16 -8.96
N LEU A 180 8.03 -3.89 -8.32
CA LEU A 180 8.52 -2.53 -8.05
C LEU A 180 10.01 -2.42 -8.38
N SER A 181 10.41 -1.26 -8.91
CA SER A 181 11.82 -0.89 -9.05
C SER A 181 12.39 -0.41 -7.70
N LYS A 182 13.48 -1.03 -7.22
CA LYS A 182 14.14 -0.65 -5.96
C LYS A 182 14.55 0.83 -5.90
N PRO A 183 15.24 1.42 -6.90
CA PRO A 183 15.62 2.83 -6.84
C PRO A 183 14.39 3.76 -6.82
N ASP A 184 13.33 3.42 -7.54
CA ASP A 184 12.12 4.25 -7.60
C ASP A 184 11.32 4.16 -6.30
N LEU A 185 11.22 2.97 -5.70
CA LEU A 185 10.66 2.78 -4.36
C LEU A 185 11.41 3.63 -3.33
N ILE A 186 12.74 3.58 -3.32
CA ILE A 186 13.55 4.39 -2.39
C ILE A 186 13.34 5.89 -2.66
N SER A 187 13.40 6.30 -3.94
CA SER A 187 13.22 7.71 -4.34
C SER A 187 11.88 8.26 -3.89
N GLY A 188 10.80 7.46 -4.00
CA GLY A 188 9.45 7.86 -3.59
C GLY A 188 9.32 8.24 -2.12
N PHE A 189 10.15 7.69 -1.24
CA PHE A 189 10.19 8.06 0.19
C PHE A 189 11.30 9.06 0.55
N GLU A 190 12.25 9.31 -0.35
CA GLU A 190 13.33 10.27 -0.11
C GLU A 190 12.96 11.70 -0.52
N ASN A 191 12.07 11.88 -1.50
CA ASN A 191 11.77 13.17 -2.09
C ASN A 191 10.29 13.56 -1.99
N PRO A 192 9.81 14.05 -0.83
CA PRO A 192 8.38 14.38 -0.65
C PRO A 192 7.92 15.63 -1.43
N GLU A 193 8.79 16.25 -2.25
CA GLU A 193 8.48 17.45 -3.03
C GLU A 193 8.18 17.15 -4.51
N ASP A 194 8.59 15.98 -5.03
CA ASP A 194 8.26 15.60 -6.41
C ASP A 194 6.83 15.09 -6.57
N LYS A 195 6.15 14.79 -5.45
CA LYS A 195 4.75 14.34 -5.40
C LYS A 195 4.58 12.97 -6.06
N ARG A 196 5.66 12.19 -6.13
CA ARG A 196 5.69 10.88 -6.76
C ARG A 196 6.14 9.82 -5.75
N ASN A 197 5.39 8.75 -5.64
CA ASN A 197 5.72 7.59 -4.83
C ASN A 197 5.16 6.34 -5.51
N VAL A 198 6.00 5.67 -6.30
CA VAL A 198 5.62 4.48 -7.06
C VAL A 198 5.02 3.38 -6.19
N GLY A 199 5.52 3.22 -4.96
CA GLY A 199 4.96 2.23 -4.05
C GLY A 199 3.51 2.57 -3.69
N ILE A 200 3.26 3.82 -3.28
CA ILE A 200 1.88 4.27 -2.97
C ILE A 200 1.00 4.18 -4.21
N HIS A 201 1.52 4.52 -5.39
CA HIS A 201 0.81 4.43 -6.67
C HIS A 201 0.32 3.01 -6.95
N GLU A 202 1.22 2.01 -6.93
CA GLU A 202 0.84 0.62 -7.20
C GLU A 202 -0.10 0.03 -6.15
N PHE A 203 0.10 0.39 -4.87
CA PHE A 203 -0.82 -0.03 -3.82
C PHE A 203 -2.17 0.67 -3.90
N ALA A 204 -2.25 1.89 -4.44
CA ALA A 204 -3.53 2.54 -4.73
C ALA A 204 -4.29 1.76 -5.80
N HIS A 205 -3.63 1.28 -6.86
CA HIS A 205 -4.29 0.37 -7.82
C HIS A 205 -4.79 -0.92 -7.18
N LEU A 206 -4.08 -1.49 -6.20
CA LEU A 206 -4.62 -2.64 -5.45
C LEU A 206 -5.81 -2.30 -4.57
N VAL A 207 -5.87 -1.08 -4.03
CA VAL A 207 -7.02 -0.59 -3.27
C VAL A 207 -8.23 -0.38 -4.18
N ASP A 208 -8.00 0.17 -5.37
CA ASP A 208 -9.00 0.31 -6.44
C ASP A 208 -9.55 -1.06 -6.85
N LYS A 209 -8.65 -2.01 -7.13
CA LYS A 209 -8.97 -3.39 -7.55
C LYS A 209 -9.71 -4.24 -6.52
N ALA A 210 -9.95 -3.75 -5.30
CA ALA A 210 -10.46 -4.60 -4.23
C ALA A 210 -11.91 -5.11 -4.44
N ASP A 211 -12.70 -4.50 -5.33
CA ASP A 211 -14.00 -5.04 -5.77
C ASP A 211 -13.94 -5.87 -7.07
N GLY A 212 -12.73 -6.02 -7.64
CA GLY A 212 -12.46 -6.72 -8.89
C GLY A 212 -12.31 -5.82 -10.12
N SER A 213 -12.59 -4.51 -10.01
CA SER A 213 -12.48 -3.54 -11.11
C SER A 213 -11.38 -2.52 -10.84
N VAL A 214 -10.75 -1.99 -11.89
CA VAL A 214 -9.73 -0.93 -11.79
C VAL A 214 -10.26 0.29 -12.54
N ASP A 215 -11.05 1.11 -11.86
CA ASP A 215 -11.80 2.22 -12.45
C ASP A 215 -11.70 3.54 -11.64
N GLY A 216 -10.85 3.56 -10.61
CA GLY A 216 -10.66 4.70 -9.71
C GLY A 216 -11.77 4.86 -8.67
N LEU A 217 -12.56 3.82 -8.39
CA LEU A 217 -13.63 3.80 -7.38
C LEU A 217 -13.33 2.80 -6.28
N LEU A 218 -13.07 3.29 -5.07
CA LEU A 218 -12.84 2.42 -3.93
C LEU A 218 -14.11 1.63 -3.54
N PRO A 219 -13.97 0.37 -3.11
CA PRO A 219 -15.07 -0.42 -2.59
C PRO A 219 -15.76 0.25 -1.40
N GLY A 220 -17.09 0.14 -1.34
CA GLY A 220 -17.88 0.67 -0.23
C GLY A 220 -18.03 2.20 -0.23
N MET A 221 -17.59 2.88 -1.30
CA MET A 221 -17.80 4.32 -1.45
C MET A 221 -19.29 4.66 -1.45
N ASN A 222 -19.68 5.65 -0.64
CA ASN A 222 -21.05 6.17 -0.63
C ASN A 222 -21.38 6.81 -2.00
N LEU A 223 -22.60 6.58 -2.49
CA LEU A 223 -23.16 7.25 -3.69
C LEU A 223 -23.02 8.78 -3.66
N LYS A 224 -23.08 9.39 -2.46
CA LYS A 224 -22.87 10.84 -2.27
C LYS A 224 -21.45 11.31 -2.64
N THR A 225 -20.47 10.43 -2.57
CA THR A 225 -19.07 10.68 -2.96
C THR A 225 -18.80 10.18 -4.38
N ALA A 226 -19.28 8.98 -4.72
CA ALA A 226 -19.02 8.34 -6.00
C ALA A 226 -19.58 9.14 -7.19
N GLY A 227 -20.83 9.64 -7.09
CA GLY A 227 -21.44 10.42 -8.18
C GLY A 227 -20.65 11.67 -8.55
N PRO A 228 -20.36 12.58 -7.58
CA PRO A 228 -19.52 13.75 -7.82
C PRO A 228 -18.11 13.41 -8.31
N TRP A 229 -17.50 12.33 -7.81
CA TRP A 229 -16.18 11.89 -8.22
C TRP A 229 -16.13 11.47 -9.68
N ILE A 230 -17.03 10.56 -10.10
CA ILE A 230 -17.13 10.09 -11.49
C ILE A 230 -17.38 11.27 -12.43
N GLN A 231 -18.32 12.16 -12.06
CA GLN A 231 -18.63 13.33 -12.85
C GLN A 231 -17.40 14.24 -13.02
N TRP A 232 -16.64 14.44 -11.95
CA TRP A 232 -15.47 15.30 -11.95
C TRP A 232 -14.32 14.69 -12.75
N ILE A 233 -13.92 13.44 -12.49
CA ILE A 233 -12.84 12.77 -13.24
C ILE A 233 -13.17 12.73 -14.73
N GLY A 234 -14.41 12.37 -15.07
CA GLY A 234 -14.84 12.36 -16.47
C GLY A 234 -14.75 13.75 -17.13
N GLN A 235 -15.06 14.83 -16.42
CA GLN A 235 -14.88 16.19 -16.94
C GLN A 235 -13.40 16.54 -17.10
N GLU A 236 -12.60 16.20 -16.10
CA GLU A 236 -11.19 16.55 -16.04
C GLU A 236 -10.36 15.84 -17.12
N LEU A 237 -10.62 14.55 -17.35
CA LEU A 237 -9.99 13.79 -18.44
C LEU A 237 -10.36 14.32 -19.83
N ARG A 238 -11.57 14.89 -20.00
CA ARG A 238 -11.99 15.54 -21.25
C ARG A 238 -11.39 16.93 -21.47
N ASN A 239 -10.87 17.58 -20.42
CA ASN A 239 -10.31 18.93 -20.53
C ASN A 239 -9.00 18.91 -21.35
N LYS A 240 -8.86 19.92 -22.21
CA LYS A 240 -7.59 20.19 -22.92
C LYS A 240 -6.50 20.62 -21.91
N PRO A 241 -5.20 20.43 -22.21
CA PRO A 241 -4.11 20.75 -21.28
C PRO A 241 -4.18 22.12 -20.60
N ALA A 242 -4.58 23.17 -21.32
CA ALA A 242 -4.69 24.52 -20.77
C ALA A 242 -5.82 24.71 -19.73
N GLY A 243 -6.80 23.81 -19.68
CA GLY A 243 -7.93 23.84 -18.74
C GLY A 243 -7.82 22.81 -17.61
N ARG A 244 -6.70 22.08 -17.54
CA ARG A 244 -6.45 21.05 -16.53
C ARG A 244 -5.97 21.68 -15.23
N HIS A 245 -6.41 21.12 -14.11
CA HIS A 245 -5.76 21.36 -12.84
C HIS A 245 -4.39 20.70 -12.95
N HIS A 246 -3.29 21.46 -13.00
CA HIS A 246 -1.91 21.03 -13.30
C HIS A 246 -1.35 19.88 -12.42
N ILE A 247 -2.00 18.73 -12.42
CA ILE A 247 -1.58 17.43 -11.91
C ILE A 247 -0.58 16.86 -12.91
N ASP A 248 0.16 15.83 -12.51
CA ASP A 248 1.08 15.15 -13.42
C ASP A 248 0.36 14.71 -14.70
N ASP A 249 0.96 14.93 -15.86
CA ASP A 249 0.36 14.58 -17.15
C ASP A 249 0.04 13.08 -17.26
N TYR A 250 0.79 12.25 -16.55
CA TYR A 250 0.57 10.81 -16.49
C TYR A 250 -0.82 10.44 -15.93
N ALA A 251 -1.37 11.25 -15.02
CA ALA A 251 -2.71 11.06 -14.47
C ALA A 251 -3.79 11.04 -15.56
N TYR A 252 -3.57 11.75 -16.67
CA TYR A 252 -4.57 11.89 -17.75
C TYR A 252 -4.60 10.72 -18.73
N THR A 253 -3.92 9.61 -18.42
CA THR A 253 -3.92 8.38 -19.23
C THR A 253 -5.29 7.69 -19.19
N ASN A 254 -5.86 7.49 -18.00
CA ASN A 254 -7.19 6.92 -17.78
C ASN A 254 -7.65 7.21 -16.33
N GLU A 255 -8.86 6.81 -15.96
CA GLU A 255 -9.46 7.03 -14.65
C GLU A 255 -8.65 6.42 -13.50
N ALA A 256 -8.12 5.21 -13.68
CA ALA A 256 -7.36 4.50 -12.66
C ALA A 256 -6.01 5.16 -12.39
N GLU A 257 -5.29 5.56 -13.44
CA GLU A 257 -4.03 6.32 -13.34
C GLU A 257 -4.28 7.68 -12.68
N TYR A 258 -5.41 8.31 -12.99
CA TYR A 258 -5.81 9.56 -12.36
C TYR A 258 -5.97 9.38 -10.85
N PHE A 259 -6.66 8.32 -10.43
CA PHE A 259 -6.83 7.98 -9.02
C PHE A 259 -5.49 7.66 -8.33
N ALA A 260 -4.63 6.87 -8.95
CA ALA A 260 -3.34 6.50 -8.38
C ALA A 260 -2.42 7.74 -8.20
N VAL A 261 -2.34 8.61 -9.21
CA VAL A 261 -1.58 9.87 -9.10
C VAL A 261 -2.19 10.80 -8.04
N LEU A 262 -3.51 10.93 -7.97
CA LEU A 262 -4.14 11.70 -6.89
C LEU A 262 -3.81 11.13 -5.51
N SER A 263 -3.68 9.81 -5.39
CA SER A 263 -3.30 9.14 -4.14
C SER A 263 -1.86 9.47 -3.75
N GLU A 264 -0.92 9.51 -4.70
CA GLU A 264 0.45 10.00 -4.46
C GLU A 264 0.41 11.43 -3.90
N TYR A 265 -0.32 12.34 -4.55
CA TYR A 265 -0.48 13.72 -4.09
C TYR A 265 -1.10 13.79 -2.70
N PHE A 266 -2.11 12.97 -2.43
CA PHE A 266 -2.84 12.97 -1.17
C PHE A 266 -1.96 12.53 0.00
N PHE A 267 -1.06 11.57 -0.18
CA PHE A 267 -0.18 11.06 0.87
C PHE A 267 1.19 11.75 0.94
N GLU A 268 1.72 12.29 -0.16
CA GLU A 268 3.03 12.95 -0.18
C GLU A 268 2.94 14.48 -0.07
N ALA A 269 1.92 15.09 -0.66
CA ALA A 269 1.81 16.54 -0.79
C ALA A 269 0.36 17.07 -0.65
N PRO A 270 -0.31 16.77 0.48
CA PRO A 270 -1.73 17.11 0.65
C PRO A 270 -2.02 18.61 0.57
N ASP A 271 -1.10 19.47 1.00
CA ASP A 271 -1.23 20.92 0.87
C ASP A 271 -1.33 21.37 -0.59
N VAL A 272 -0.54 20.72 -1.47
CA VAL A 272 -0.55 21.00 -2.91
C VAL A 272 -1.87 20.54 -3.52
N LEU A 273 -2.35 19.35 -3.15
CA LEU A 273 -3.61 18.82 -3.64
C LEU A 273 -4.79 19.69 -3.20
N GLN A 274 -4.86 20.04 -1.91
CA GLN A 274 -5.91 20.91 -1.38
C GLN A 274 -5.92 22.29 -2.06
N ALA A 275 -4.74 22.88 -2.30
CA ALA A 275 -4.65 24.19 -2.95
C ALA A 275 -5.10 24.14 -4.42
N LYS A 276 -4.77 23.07 -5.16
CA LYS A 276 -5.10 22.94 -6.58
C LYS A 276 -6.53 22.47 -6.83
N ALA A 277 -7.04 21.56 -6.01
CA ALA A 277 -8.31 20.88 -6.20
C ALA A 277 -8.96 20.55 -4.83
N PRO A 278 -9.46 21.54 -4.09
CA PRO A 278 -9.95 21.35 -2.72
C PRO A 278 -11.10 20.34 -2.62
N LYS A 279 -12.04 20.37 -3.58
CA LYS A 279 -13.14 19.40 -3.61
C LYS A 279 -12.66 17.95 -3.79
N ILE A 280 -11.59 17.76 -4.57
CA ILE A 280 -10.98 16.43 -4.79
C ILE A 280 -10.30 15.95 -3.53
N TYR A 281 -9.57 16.84 -2.85
CA TYR A 281 -8.99 16.53 -1.56
C TYR A 281 -10.06 16.06 -0.55
N ASP A 282 -11.20 16.76 -0.47
CA ASP A 282 -12.28 16.41 0.46
C ASP A 282 -12.91 15.04 0.12
N MET A 283 -13.05 14.73 -1.17
CA MET A 283 -13.50 13.41 -1.63
C MET A 283 -12.47 12.32 -1.28
N MET A 284 -11.19 12.57 -1.52
CA MET A 284 -10.10 11.64 -1.18
C MET A 284 -10.01 11.37 0.32
N GLN A 285 -10.19 12.40 1.16
CA GLN A 285 -10.31 12.25 2.61
C GLN A 285 -11.50 11.35 2.98
N SER A 286 -12.62 11.51 2.29
CA SER A 286 -13.82 10.68 2.49
C SER A 286 -13.63 9.25 1.98
N MET A 287 -12.82 9.02 0.94
CA MET A 287 -12.53 7.70 0.39
C MET A 287 -11.56 6.91 1.27
N TYR A 288 -10.45 7.55 1.67
CA TYR A 288 -9.40 6.91 2.46
C TYR A 288 -9.66 6.91 3.97
N HIS A 289 -10.68 7.64 4.44
CA HIS A 289 -10.94 7.89 5.87
C HIS A 289 -9.75 8.52 6.60
N GLN A 290 -8.98 9.37 5.91
CA GLN A 290 -7.75 9.97 6.42
C GLN A 290 -7.73 11.47 6.15
N ASN A 291 -7.22 12.27 7.09
CA ASN A 291 -6.95 13.69 6.87
C ASN A 291 -5.42 13.91 6.80
N THR A 292 -4.84 13.66 5.64
CA THR A 292 -3.38 13.70 5.44
C THR A 292 -2.80 15.09 5.59
N LYS A 293 -3.53 16.15 5.24
CA LYS A 293 -3.14 17.53 5.50
C LYS A 293 -2.96 17.79 6.99
N SER A 294 -3.97 17.45 7.80
CA SER A 294 -3.88 17.61 9.25
C SER A 294 -2.76 16.75 9.82
N LEU A 295 -2.65 15.50 9.36
CA LEU A 295 -1.65 14.55 9.81
C LEU A 295 -0.22 15.03 9.52
N LEU A 296 0.03 15.53 8.31
CA LEU A 296 1.37 15.96 7.86
C LEU A 296 1.69 17.42 8.21
N SER A 297 0.70 18.18 8.70
CA SER A 297 0.91 19.57 9.14
C SER A 297 1.89 19.63 10.33
N GLY A 298 2.92 20.47 10.22
CA GLY A 298 3.90 20.68 11.29
C GLY A 298 5.05 19.67 11.35
N VAL A 299 5.11 18.67 10.46
CA VAL A 299 6.25 17.75 10.39
C VAL A 299 7.41 18.42 9.67
N ILE A 300 8.56 18.56 10.35
CA ILE A 300 9.81 18.98 9.72
C ILE A 300 10.22 17.89 8.73
N ARG A 301 9.96 18.12 7.44
CA ARG A 301 10.54 17.32 6.35
C ARG A 301 12.05 17.43 6.47
N ARG A 302 12.75 16.30 6.62
CA ARG A 302 14.21 16.33 6.75
C ARG A 302 14.78 17.03 5.51
N PRO A 303 15.55 18.12 5.66
CA PRO A 303 16.14 18.77 4.51
C PRO A 303 17.06 17.77 3.81
N LYS A 304 16.98 17.76 2.47
CA LYS A 304 17.81 16.92 1.60
C LYS A 304 19.25 16.92 2.10
N ARG A 305 19.86 15.74 2.29
CA ARG A 305 21.32 15.66 2.43
C ARG A 305 21.89 16.22 1.13
N ILE A 306 22.35 17.47 1.17
CA ILE A 306 22.85 18.18 -0.01
C ILE A 306 23.93 17.31 -0.65
N GLY A 307 23.61 16.77 -1.83
CA GLY A 307 24.50 15.87 -2.56
C GLY A 307 25.82 16.58 -2.82
N ARG A 308 26.93 15.83 -2.85
CA ARG A 308 28.28 16.37 -3.07
C ARG A 308 28.35 17.31 -4.29
N ASN A 309 27.54 17.07 -5.32
CA ASN A 309 27.51 17.88 -6.55
C ASN A 309 26.46 19.01 -6.59
N ALA A 310 25.59 19.15 -5.58
CA ALA A 310 24.60 20.24 -5.53
C ALA A 310 25.26 21.59 -5.15
N LYS A 311 24.63 22.71 -5.53
CA LYS A 311 25.09 24.06 -5.12
C LYS A 311 25.12 24.17 -3.60
N CYS A 312 26.20 24.73 -3.07
CA CYS A 312 26.46 24.80 -1.64
C CYS A 312 25.54 25.84 -0.96
N PRO A 313 24.88 25.49 0.16
CA PRO A 313 23.88 26.36 0.80
C PRO A 313 24.47 27.59 1.49
N CYS A 314 25.78 27.69 1.64
CA CYS A 314 26.45 28.87 2.21
C CYS A 314 26.50 30.08 1.25
N GLY A 315 25.86 30.00 0.08
CA GLY A 315 25.83 31.10 -0.90
C GLY A 315 27.09 31.26 -1.74
N SER A 316 28.08 30.36 -1.62
CA SER A 316 29.36 30.47 -2.35
C SER A 316 29.29 30.18 -3.85
N GLY A 317 28.15 29.72 -4.37
CA GLY A 317 27.97 29.32 -5.78
C GLY A 317 28.71 28.03 -6.19
N LYS A 318 29.56 27.46 -5.32
CA LYS A 318 30.33 26.24 -5.57
C LYS A 318 29.51 24.96 -5.31
N LYS A 319 29.92 23.82 -5.88
CA LYS A 319 29.37 22.49 -5.50
C LYS A 319 29.73 22.16 -4.05
N CYS A 320 28.85 21.48 -3.32
CA CYS A 320 28.98 21.23 -1.88
C CYS A 320 30.29 20.51 -1.51
N LYS A 321 30.75 19.57 -2.35
CA LYS A 321 32.05 18.87 -2.22
C LYS A 321 33.28 19.78 -2.32
N ASN A 322 33.16 20.92 -2.98
CA ASN A 322 34.24 21.89 -3.17
C ASN A 322 34.06 23.10 -2.22
N CYS A 323 33.29 22.94 -1.14
CA CYS A 323 32.96 24.01 -0.22
C CYS A 323 32.74 23.46 1.21
N CYS A 324 31.53 23.53 1.77
CA CYS A 324 31.25 23.13 3.15
C CYS A 324 31.41 21.62 3.44
N ARG A 325 31.56 20.79 2.39
CA ARG A 325 31.85 19.34 2.49
C ARG A 325 33.16 18.98 1.79
N ALA A 326 34.13 19.90 1.75
CA ALA A 326 35.48 19.60 1.30
C ALA A 326 36.23 18.88 2.43
N ASN A 327 36.12 17.54 2.43
CA ASN A 327 37.03 16.59 3.06
C ASN A 327 36.99 15.31 2.21
#